data_AF-A0A511Z548-F1
#
_entry.id   AF-A0A511Z548-F1
#
_cell.length_a   1.000
_cell.length_b   1.000
_cell.length_c   1.000
_cell.angle_alpha   90.00
_cell.angle_beta   90.00
_cell.angle_gamma   90.00
#
_symmetry.space_group_name_H-M   'P 1'
#
loop_
_entity.id
_entity.type
_entity.pdbx_description
1 polymer ?
#
loop_
_entity_poly.entity_id
_entity_poly.type
_entity_poly.pdbx_seq_one_letter_code
_entity_poly.pdbx_strand_id
1 'polypeptide(L)' 'MISEVIIIIPEEEAPYLLIFDNENRPCFFTFKKEINTLLKSLELPL' A
#
# COMPACT_ATOMS: atom_id res chain seq x y z
N MET A 1 15.49 1.86 5.41
CA MET A 1 15.16 1.82 3.97
C MET A 1 13.97 0.90 3.82
N ILE A 2 13.01 1.24 2.95
CA ILE A 2 11.91 0.34 2.62
C ILE A 2 12.27 -0.30 1.28
N SER A 3 12.45 -1.61 1.27
CA SER A 3 12.84 -2.35 0.06
C SER A 3 11.63 -2.84 -0.75
N GLU A 4 10.50 -3.05 -0.07
CA GLU A 4 9.28 -3.59 -0.66
C GLU A 4 8.05 -2.96 0.01
N VAL A 5 7.03 -2.67 -0.80
CA VAL A 5 5.73 -2.16 -0.36
C VAL A 5 4.66 -2.98 -1.05
N ILE A 6 3.77 -3.58 -0.27
CA ILE A 6 2.62 -4.31 -0.78
C ILE A 6 1.39 -3.42 -0.64
N ILE A 7 0.68 -3.19 -1.75
CA ILE A 7 -0.60 -2.47 -1.77
C ILE A 7 -1.72 -3.49 -1.76
N ILE A 8 -2.59 -3.43 -0.76
CA ILE A 8 -3.74 -4.33 -0.63
C ILE A 8 -5.00 -3.51 -0.90
N ILE A 9 -5.79 -3.92 -1.89
CA ILE A 9 -7.02 -3.27 -2.33
C ILE A 9 -8.17 -4.26 -2.11
N PRO A 10 -8.79 -4.26 -0.92
CA PRO A 10 -9.95 -5.10 -0.64
C PRO A 10 -11.19 -4.55 -1.36
N GLU A 11 -12.15 -5.43 -1.68
CA GLU A 11 -13.36 -5.05 -2.42
C GLU A 11 -14.32 -4.17 -1.60
N GLU A 12 -14.39 -4.39 -0.29
CA GLU A 12 -15.39 -3.75 0.60
C GLU A 12 -14.78 -2.79 1.64
N GLU A 13 -13.46 -2.69 1.71
CA GLU A 13 -12.75 -1.88 2.71
C GLU A 13 -11.81 -0.84 2.08
N ALA A 14 -11.26 0.05 2.91
CA ALA A 14 -10.27 1.01 2.44
C ALA A 14 -8.94 0.31 2.13
N PRO A 15 -8.27 0.65 1.03
CA PRO A 15 -6.93 0.14 0.71
C PRO A 15 -5.90 0.49 1.79
N TYR A 16 -4.91 -0.38 1.96
CA TYR A 16 -3.82 -0.19 2.92
C TYR A 16 -2.48 -0.67 2.37
N LEU A 17 -1.41 -0.11 2.94
CA LEU A 17 -0.04 -0.47 2.64
C LEU A 17 0.47 -1.42 3.71
N LEU A 18 1.15 -2.47 3.27
CA LEU A 18 1.91 -3.36 4.10
C LEU A 18 3.39 -3.19 3.75
N ILE A 19 4.20 -2.96 4.79
CA ILE A 19 5.66 -2.98 4.71
C ILE A 19 6.22 -3.87 5.81
N PHE A 20 7.44 -4.36 5.61
CA PHE A 20 8.20 -5.05 6.64
C PHE A 20 9.30 -4.14 7.18
N ASP A 21 9.41 -4.05 8.50
CA ASP A 21 10.51 -3.35 9.14
C ASP A 21 11.81 -4.18 9.13
N ASN A 22 12.87 -3.63 9.71
CA ASN A 22 14.18 -4.30 9.75
C ASN A 22 14.18 -5.61 10.57
N GLU A 23 13.19 -5.83 11.42
CA GLU A 23 12.99 -7.06 12.20
C GLU A 23 11.96 -7.98 11.53
N ASN A 24 11.62 -7.71 10.27
CA ASN A 24 10.63 -8.43 9.48
C ASN A 24 9.23 -8.42 10.10
N ARG A 25 8.88 -7.37 10.86
CA ARG A 25 7.55 -7.20 11.43
C ARG A 25 6.64 -6.48 10.44
N PRO A 26 5.40 -6.96 10.25
CA PRO A 26 4.44 -6.32 9.36
C PRO A 26 3.93 -5.01 9.97
N CYS A 27 4.01 -3.94 9.19
CA CYS A 27 3.49 -2.62 9.55
C CYS A 27 2.39 -2.24 8.55
N PHE A 28 1.19 -1.96 9.07
CA PHE A 28 0.01 -1.63 8.27
C PHE A 28 -0.29 -0.13 8.32
N PHE A 29 -0.49 0.48 7.16
CA PHE A 29 -0.78 1.89 7.05
C PHE A 29 -2.01 2.13 6.17
N THR A 30 -2.98 2.83 6.72
CA THR A 30 -4.09 3.38 5.94
C THR A 30 -3.67 4.72 5.34
N PHE A 31 -4.23 5.07 4.19
CA PHE A 31 -4.02 6.39 3.60
C PHE A 31 -5.36 6.96 3.14
N LYS A 32 -5.53 8.28 3.35
CA LYS A 32 -6.76 8.99 2.99
C LYS A 32 -6.85 9.36 1.50
N LYS A 33 -5.74 9.22 0.77
CA LYS A 33 -5.66 9.60 -0.64
C LYS A 33 -6.32 8.52 -1.50
N GLU A 34 -7.06 8.93 -2.52
CA GLU A 34 -7.64 8.02 -3.52
C GLU A 34 -6.59 7.04 -4.08
N ILE A 35 -6.85 5.73 -3.95
CA ILE A 35 -5.98 4.66 -4.48
C ILE A 35 -5.71 4.82 -5.97
N ASN A 36 -6.71 5.28 -6.74
CA ASN A 36 -6.60 5.59 -8.15
C ASN A 36 -5.49 6.61 -8.45
N THR A 37 -5.29 7.59 -7.56
CA THR A 37 -4.24 8.59 -7.72
C THR A 37 -2.86 7.99 -7.46
N LEU A 38 -2.76 7.09 -6.48
CA LEU A 38 -1.52 6.38 -6.18
C LEU A 38 -1.13 5.46 -7.33
N LEU A 39 -2.05 4.63 -7.83
CA LEU A 39 -1.78 3.68 -8.91
C LEU A 39 -1.36 4.38 -10.21
N LYS A 40 -2.04 5.49 -10.57
CA LYS A 40 -1.62 6.33 -11.70
C LYS A 40 -0.21 6.88 -11.55
N SER A 41 0.18 7.30 -10.35
CA SER A 41 1.54 7.82 -10.10
C SER A 41 2.62 6.74 -10.14
N LEU A 42 2.22 5.47 -9.98
CA LEU A 42 3.10 4.30 -10.04
C LEU A 42 3.04 3.60 -11.41
N GLU A 43 2.27 4.13 -12.35
CA GLU A 43 2.03 3.53 -13.68
C GLU A 43 1.51 2.08 -13.60
N LEU A 44 0.78 1.77 -12.53
CA LEU A 44 0.18 0.45 -12.31
C LEU A 44 -1.25 0.42 -12.86
N PRO A 45 -1.66 -0.71 -13.47
CA PRO A 45 -3.05 -0.89 -13.88
C PRO A 45 -3.98 -0.95 -12.68
N LEU A 46 -5.24 -0.55 -12.89
CA LEU A 46 -6.33 -0.80 -11.96
C LEU A 46 -6.92 -2.19 -12.20
#